data_AF-C6ZFQ5-F1
#
_entry.id   AF-C6ZFQ5-F1
#
_cell.length_a   1.000
_cell.length_b   1.000
_cell.length_c   1.000
_cell.angle_alpha   90.00
_cell.angle_beta   90.00
_cell.angle_gamma   90.00
#
_symmetry.space_group_name_H-M   'P 1'
#
loop_
_entity.id
_entity.type
_entity.pdbx_description
1 polymer ?
#
loop_
_entity_poly.entity_id
_entity_poly.type
_entity_poly.pdbx_seq_one_letter_code
_entity_poly.pdbx_strand_id
1 'polypeptide(L)'
;MDNLAFKIQLGVILPKLDEKISKSTLEIFDELVGFVQSGEVEGQDINVEEIKEILVKDFEIFLDKKIIPKSQKLKKEEASVEIEEA
;
A
#
# COMPACT_ATOMS: atom_id res chain seq x y z
N MET A 1 9.69 21.53 -6.98
CA MET A 1 8.91 21.39 -8.24
C MET A 1 7.54 20.88 -7.85
N ASP A 2 6.52 21.74 -7.97
CA ASP A 2 5.12 21.34 -7.75
C ASP A 2 4.76 20.26 -8.75
N ASN A 3 4.70 19.03 -8.26
CA ASN A 3 4.79 17.85 -9.10
C ASN A 3 3.41 17.56 -9.70
N LEU A 4 3.11 18.23 -10.82
CA LEU A 4 1.87 18.04 -11.58
C LEU A 4 1.65 16.55 -11.91
N ALA A 5 2.71 15.79 -12.20
CA ALA A 5 2.63 14.35 -12.40
C ALA A 5 2.17 13.61 -11.14
N PHE A 6 2.65 14.01 -9.95
CA PHE A 6 2.17 13.48 -8.66
C PHE A 6 0.70 13.85 -8.41
N LYS A 7 0.29 15.10 -8.69
CA LYS A 7 -1.12 15.54 -8.56
C LYS A 7 -2.05 14.83 -9.55
N ILE A 8 -1.60 14.58 -10.78
CA ILE A 8 -2.33 13.80 -11.80
C ILE A 8 -2.42 12.32 -11.38
N GLN A 9 -1.34 11.73 -10.86
CA GLN A 9 -1.35 10.38 -10.30
C GLN A 9 -2.34 10.26 -9.14
N LEU A 10 -2.38 11.21 -8.22
CA LEU A 10 -3.36 11.22 -7.13
C LEU A 10 -4.79 11.35 -7.66
N GLY A 11 -5.03 12.22 -8.65
CA GLY A 11 -6.35 12.40 -9.26
C GLY A 11 -6.88 11.18 -10.03
N VAL A 12 -6.02 10.24 -10.41
CA VAL A 12 -6.43 9.03 -11.18
C VAL A 12 -6.33 7.75 -10.36
N ILE A 13 -5.29 7.63 -9.53
CA ILE A 13 -5.02 6.41 -8.77
C ILE A 13 -5.82 6.39 -7.47
N LEU A 14 -5.97 7.50 -6.73
CA LEU A 14 -6.76 7.50 -5.50
C LEU A 14 -8.21 7.06 -5.74
N PRO A 15 -8.94 7.58 -6.76
CA PRO A 15 -10.29 7.09 -7.04
C PRO A 15 -10.32 5.60 -7.39
N LYS A 16 -9.30 5.08 -8.09
CA LYS A 16 -9.22 3.64 -8.42
C LYS A 16 -8.94 2.78 -7.20
N LEU A 17 -8.11 3.26 -6.26
CA LEU A 17 -7.89 2.58 -4.98
C LEU A 17 -9.18 2.55 -4.17
N ASP A 18 -9.88 3.68 -4.11
CA ASP A 18 -11.17 3.78 -3.43
C ASP A 18 -12.21 2.81 -4.05
N GLU A 19 -12.35 2.78 -5.37
CA GLU A 19 -13.28 1.88 -6.06
C GLU A 19 -12.93 0.39 -5.92
N LYS A 20 -11.64 0.03 -5.89
CA LYS A 20 -11.20 -1.36 -6.04
C LYS A 20 -10.83 -2.04 -4.73
N ILE A 21 -10.31 -1.30 -3.75
CA ILE A 21 -9.74 -1.91 -2.55
C ILE A 21 -10.23 -1.29 -1.24
N SER A 22 -10.93 -0.15 -1.23
CA SER A 22 -11.34 0.53 0.01
C SER A 22 -12.06 -0.39 1.00
N LYS A 23 -13.07 -1.13 0.53
CA LYS A 23 -13.86 -2.05 1.37
C LYS A 23 -12.99 -3.14 1.99
N SER A 24 -12.16 -3.80 1.18
CA SER A 24 -11.28 -4.87 1.69
C SER A 24 -10.19 -4.33 2.61
N THR A 25 -9.67 -3.13 2.35
CA THR A 25 -8.72 -2.46 3.24
C THR A 25 -9.36 -2.07 4.57
N LEU A 26 -10.63 -1.63 4.56
CA LEU A 26 -11.39 -1.35 5.78
C LEU A 26 -11.59 -2.63 6.62
N GLU A 27 -11.97 -3.74 5.98
CA GLU A 27 -12.11 -5.03 6.66
C GLU A 27 -10.79 -5.46 7.34
N ILE A 28 -9.64 -5.32 6.65
CA ILE A 28 -8.32 -5.58 7.23
C ILE A 28 -7.99 -4.63 8.38
N PHE A 29 -8.34 -3.35 8.24
CA PHE A 29 -8.11 -2.36 9.29
C PHE A 29 -8.93 -2.68 10.55
N ASP A 30 -10.20 -3.04 10.40
CA ASP A 30 -11.07 -3.45 11.51
C ASP A 30 -10.55 -4.72 12.21
N GLU A 31 -10.01 -5.69 11.44
CA GLU A 31 -9.33 -6.85 12.00
C GLU A 31 -8.08 -6.47 12.81
N LEU A 32 -7.25 -5.55 12.30
CA LEU A 32 -6.08 -5.04 13.03
C LEU A 32 -6.48 -4.34 14.33
N VAL A 33 -7.54 -3.52 14.30
CA VAL A 33 -8.12 -2.91 15.51
C VAL A 33 -8.53 -4.01 16.50
N GLY A 34 -9.21 -5.05 16.04
CA GLY A 34 -9.61 -6.18 16.89
C GLY A 34 -8.42 -6.92 17.52
N PHE A 35 -7.33 -7.11 16.78
CA PHE A 35 -6.11 -7.73 17.32
C PHE A 35 -5.46 -6.87 18.40
N VAL A 36 -5.34 -5.57 18.17
CA VAL A 36 -4.75 -4.63 19.14
C VAL A 36 -5.61 -4.58 20.41
N GLN A 37 -6.93 -4.41 20.26
CA GLN A 37 -7.87 -4.41 21.40
C GLN A 37 -7.80 -5.70 22.23
N SER A 38 -7.54 -6.85 21.60
CA SER A 38 -7.45 -8.13 22.31
C SER A 38 -6.21 -8.23 23.23
N GLY A 39 -5.19 -7.39 22.98
CA GLY A 39 -3.97 -7.32 23.77
C GLY A 39 -3.91 -6.15 24.76
N GLU A 40 -4.86 -5.21 24.69
CA GLU A 40 -4.89 -4.03 25.56
C GLU A 40 -5.59 -4.31 26.91
N VAL A 41 -5.19 -3.54 27.94
CA VAL A 41 -5.84 -3.58 29.25
C VAL A 41 -7.10 -2.71 29.20
N GLU A 42 -8.20 -3.17 29.81
CA GLU A 42 -9.46 -2.43 29.87
C GLU A 42 -9.23 -0.97 30.33
N GLY A 43 -9.67 -0.01 29.49
CA GLY A 43 -9.55 1.42 29.77
C GLY A 43 -8.38 2.14 29.08
N GLN A 44 -7.59 1.45 28.24
CA GLN A 44 -6.66 2.11 27.32
C GLN A 44 -7.38 2.60 26.06
N ASP A 45 -7.01 3.80 25.61
CA ASP A 45 -7.47 4.36 24.33
C ASP A 45 -6.68 3.73 23.19
N ILE A 46 -7.40 3.30 22.15
CA ILE A 46 -6.82 2.71 20.95
C ILE A 46 -5.98 3.77 20.23
N ASN A 47 -4.70 3.47 20.01
CA ASN A 47 -3.82 4.33 19.26
C ASN A 47 -3.98 4.11 17.74
N VAL A 48 -4.87 4.90 17.12
CA VAL A 48 -5.14 4.84 15.68
C VAL A 48 -3.88 5.08 14.83
N GLU A 49 -2.95 5.91 15.28
CA GLU A 49 -1.73 6.19 14.52
C GLU A 49 -0.81 4.95 14.47
N GLU A 50 -0.72 4.20 15.57
CA GLU A 50 0.04 2.95 15.62
C GLU A 50 -0.55 1.89 14.68
N ILE A 51 -1.88 1.74 14.66
CA ILE A 51 -2.57 0.80 13.76
C ILE A 51 -2.34 1.19 12.29
N LYS A 52 -2.43 2.48 11.98
CA LYS A 52 -2.14 3.01 10.65
C LYS A 52 -0.69 2.74 10.25
N GLU A 53 0.28 2.94 11.15
CA GLU A 53 1.69 2.63 10.87
C GLU A 53 1.90 1.14 10.57
N ILE A 54 1.25 0.25 11.32
CA ILE A 54 1.29 -1.20 11.07
C ILE A 54 0.75 -1.51 9.68
N LEU A 55 -0.45 -1.00 9.36
CA LEU A 55 -1.08 -1.25 8.06
C LEU A 55 -0.23 -0.73 6.89
N VAL A 56 0.38 0.45 7.03
CA VAL A 56 1.26 1.01 5.99
C VAL A 56 2.51 0.14 5.78
N LYS A 57 3.18 -0.29 6.86
CA LYS A 57 4.36 -1.16 6.74
C LYS A 57 4.03 -2.50 6.09
N ASP A 58 2.91 -3.10 6.45
CA ASP A 58 2.45 -4.36 5.83
C ASP A 58 2.06 -4.16 4.36
N PHE A 59 1.47 -3.01 4.02
CA PHE A 59 1.16 -2.67 2.64
C PHE A 59 2.42 -2.46 1.80
N GLU A 60 3.46 -1.81 2.34
CA GLU A 60 4.78 -1.71 1.69
C GLU A 60 5.37 -3.10 1.43
N ILE A 61 5.37 -3.97 2.44
CA ILE A 61 5.84 -5.36 2.31
C ILE A 61 5.04 -6.11 1.24
N PHE A 62 3.73 -5.91 1.18
CA PHE A 62 2.85 -6.51 0.17
C PHE A 62 3.18 -6.01 -1.24
N LEU A 63 3.38 -4.70 -1.40
CA LEU A 63 3.78 -4.11 -2.68
C LEU A 63 5.09 -4.73 -3.17
N ASP A 64 6.11 -4.76 -2.31
CA ASP A 64 7.44 -5.25 -2.65
C ASP A 64 7.47 -6.75 -2.93
N LYS A 65 6.80 -7.55 -2.10
CA LYS A 65 6.90 -9.01 -2.20
C LYS A 65 5.90 -9.63 -3.16
N LYS A 66 4.79 -8.95 -3.46
CA LYS A 66 3.67 -9.55 -4.23
C LYS A 66 3.27 -8.76 -5.46
N ILE A 67 3.27 -7.43 -5.43
CA ILE A 67 2.75 -6.61 -6.53
C ILE A 67 3.85 -6.25 -7.53
N ILE A 68 4.92 -5.58 -7.08
CA ILE A 68 6.03 -5.12 -7.92
C ILE A 68 6.63 -6.28 -8.74
N PRO A 69 6.95 -7.46 -8.15
CA PRO A 69 7.53 -8.58 -8.90
C PRO A 69 6.62 -9.17 -9.99
N LYS A 70 5.32 -8.87 -9.94
CA LYS A 70 4.33 -9.32 -10.93
C LYS A 70 4.11 -8.29 -12.04
N SER A 71 4.63 -7.07 -11.93
CA SER A 71 4.46 -6.03 -12.95
C SER A 71 5.22 -6.40 -14.23
N GLN A 72 4.48 -6.79 -15.27
CA GLN A 72 5.06 -7.07 -16.58
C GLN A 72 5.65 -5.82 -17.25
N LYS A 73 5.18 -4.63 -16.86
CA LYS A 73 5.69 -3.36 -17.39
C LYS A 73 7.13 -3.10 -16.93
N LEU A 74 7.44 -3.39 -15.66
CA LEU A 74 8.79 -3.26 -15.12
C LEU A 74 9.76 -4.28 -15.71
N LYS A 75 9.28 -5.51 -15.98
CA LYS A 75 10.10 -6.57 -16.61
C LYS A 75 10.54 -6.27 -18.04
N LYS A 76 9.80 -5.43 -18.77
CA LYS A 76 10.18 -5.06 -20.15
C LYS A 76 11.31 -4.04 -20.19
N GLU A 77 11.45 -3.20 -19.15
CA GLU A 77 12.52 -2.21 -19.03
C GLU A 77 13.87 -2.89 -18.78
N GLU A 78 13.93 -3.96 -17.99
CA GLU A 78 15.17 -4.71 -17.76
C GLU A 78 15.70 -5.40 -19.04
N ALA A 79 14.82 -5.97 -19.86
CA ALA A 79 15.19 -6.64 -21.11
C ALA A 79 15.66 -5.68 -22.23
N SER A 80 15.41 -4.38 -22.11
CA SER A 80 15.86 -3.38 -23.09
C SER A 80 17.23 -2.80 -22.75
N VAL A 81 17.67 -2.89 -21.49
CA VAL A 81 19.01 -2.42 -21.06
C VAL A 81 20.11 -3.43 -21.44
N GLU A 82 19.81 -4.73 -21.49
CA GLU A 82 20.80 -5.75 -21.86
C GLU A 82 21.14 -5.80 -23.37
N ILE A 83 20.37 -5.15 -24.23
CA ILE A 83 20.57 -5.20 -25.69
C ILE A 83 21.49 -4.08 -26.20
N GLU A 84 21.72 -3.03 -25.40
CA GLU A 84 22.59 -1.89 -25.79
C GLU A 84 24.08 -2.06 -25.41
N GLU A 85 24.46 -3.12 -24.69
CA GLU A 85 25.87 -3.38 -24.28
C GLU A 85 26.53 -4.60 -24.95
N ALA A 86 26.03 -5.08 -26.11
CA ALA A 86 26.63 -6.19 -26.86
C ALA A 86 27.17 -5.80 -28.24
#